data_AF-A0A3M8BFL6-F1
#
_entry.id   AF-A0A3M8BFL6-F1
#
_cell.length_a   1.000
_cell.length_b   1.000
_cell.length_c   1.000
_cell.angle_alpha   90.00
_cell.angle_beta   90.00
_cell.angle_gamma   90.00
#
_symmetry.space_group_name_H-M   'P 1'
#
loop_
_entity.id
_entity.type
_entity.pdbx_description
1 polymer ?
#
loop_
_entity_poly.entity_id
_entity_poly.type
_entity_poly.pdbx_seq_one_letter_code
_entity_poly.pdbx_strand_id
1 'polypeptide(L)'
;MQTPAEQYEQLIGEEDKVVFGIQTCEHCVTLLLDNLYHTGEAQNQDTYTEILKIIHEVEQRLRGEWLTIKIQKALLAHQMKRKGDV
;
A
#
# COMPACT_ATOMS: atom_id res chain seq x y z
N MET A 1 22.54 -0.94 17.47
CA MET A 1 21.28 -1.70 17.58
C MET A 1 20.19 -0.67 17.86
N GLN A 2 19.16 -0.60 17.03
CA GLN A 2 18.04 0.32 17.26
C GLN A 2 17.18 -0.19 18.42
N THR A 3 16.58 0.74 19.18
CA THR A 3 15.61 0.39 20.21
C THR A 3 14.29 -0.06 19.58
N PRO A 4 13.47 -0.87 20.28
CA PRO A 4 12.14 -1.25 19.79
C PRO A 4 11.24 -0.05 19.44
N ALA A 5 11.41 1.08 20.15
CA ALA A 5 10.69 2.32 19.87
C ALA A 5 11.14 2.97 18.55
N GLU A 6 12.45 3.02 18.28
CA GLU A 6 12.98 3.53 17.01
C GLU A 6 12.56 2.65 15.82
N GLN A 7 12.52 1.34 15.99
CA GLN A 7 12.02 0.42 14.96
C GLN A 7 10.52 0.61 14.71
N TYR A 8 9.74 0.85 15.76
CA TYR A 8 8.31 1.13 15.63
C TYR A 8 8.04 2.43 14.87
N GLU A 9 8.81 3.49 15.15
CA GLU A 9 8.71 4.78 14.45
C GLU A 9 9.05 4.64 12.96
N GLN A 10 10.09 3.86 12.62
CA GLN A 10 10.43 3.57 11.23
C GLN A 10 9.30 2.86 10.50
N LEU A 11 8.65 1.89 11.15
CA LEU A 11 7.50 1.18 10.59
C LEU A 11 6.28 2.09 10.39
N ILE A 12 6.11 3.15 11.19
CA ILE A 12 5.07 4.16 10.92
C ILE A 12 5.39 4.90 9.61
N GLY A 13 6.62 5.36 9.44
CA GLY A 13 7.02 6.05 8.20
C GLY A 13 6.95 5.16 6.95
N GLU A 14 7.22 3.86 7.09
CA GLU A 14 7.02 2.89 6.01
C GLU A 14 5.54 2.63 5.74
N GLU A 15 4.72 2.51 6.79
CA GLU A 15 3.27 2.35 6.68
C GLU A 15 2.65 3.51 5.90
N ASP A 16 3.00 4.75 6.22
CA ASP A 16 2.46 5.95 5.56
C ASP A 16 2.77 5.94 4.05
N LYS A 17 3.99 5.54 3.66
CA LYS A 17 4.38 5.43 2.25
C LYS A 17 3.57 4.36 1.52
N VAL A 18 3.40 3.19 2.14
CA VAL A 18 2.66 2.07 1.55
C VAL A 18 1.18 2.43 1.41
N VAL A 19 0.58 3.03 2.43
CA VAL A 19 -0.83 3.49 2.41
C VAL A 19 -1.03 4.56 1.34
N PHE A 20 -0.13 5.53 1.23
CA PHE A 20 -0.18 6.54 0.17
C PHE A 20 -0.06 5.90 -1.22
N GLY A 21 0.80 4.90 -1.38
CA GLY A 21 0.92 4.13 -2.62
C GLY A 21 -0.37 3.40 -3.01
N ILE A 22 -1.06 2.79 -2.05
CA ILE A 22 -2.36 2.13 -2.27
C ILE A 22 -3.41 3.14 -2.73
N GLN A 23 -3.52 4.27 -2.01
CA GLN A 23 -4.46 5.35 -2.37
C GLN A 23 -4.18 5.90 -3.78
N THR A 24 -2.90 6.01 -4.15
CA THR A 24 -2.49 6.42 -5.49
C THR A 24 -2.95 5.41 -6.54
N CYS A 25 -2.81 4.11 -6.28
CA CYS A 25 -3.30 3.07 -7.20
C CYS A 25 -4.82 3.15 -7.41
N GLU A 26 -5.59 3.28 -6.33
CA GLU A 26 -7.05 3.44 -6.39
C GLU A 26 -7.46 4.69 -7.18
N HIS A 27 -6.73 5.79 -7.00
CA HIS A 27 -6.97 7.02 -7.75
C HIS A 27 -6.65 6.87 -9.24
N CYS A 28 -5.53 6.22 -9.59
CA CYS A 28 -5.17 5.92 -10.98
C CYS A 28 -6.23 5.06 -11.68
N VAL A 29 -6.75 4.03 -11.01
CA VAL A 29 -7.83 3.19 -11.54
C VAL A 29 -9.06 4.04 -11.84
N THR A 30 -9.45 4.92 -10.91
CA THR A 30 -10.62 5.80 -11.07
C THR A 30 -10.44 6.71 -12.29
N LEU A 31 -9.29 7.38 -12.41
CA LEU A 31 -9.00 8.27 -13.54
C LEU A 31 -9.00 7.55 -14.89
N LEU A 32 -8.47 6.33 -14.95
CA LEU A 32 -8.42 5.54 -16.18
C LEU A 32 -9.82 5.05 -16.59
N LEU A 33 -10.62 4.59 -15.64
CA LEU A 33 -12.00 4.18 -15.90
C LEU A 33 -12.87 5.36 -16.31
N ASP A 34 -12.71 6.51 -15.66
CA ASP A 34 -13.37 7.75 -16.07
C ASP A 34 -12.98 8.12 -17.50
N ASN A 35 -11.68 8.06 -17.84
CA ASN A 35 -11.24 8.35 -19.22
C ASN A 35 -11.86 7.37 -20.24
N LEU A 36 -11.88 6.08 -19.94
CA LEU A 36 -12.49 5.06 -20.78
C LEU A 36 -14.00 5.32 -20.98
N TYR A 37 -14.71 5.71 -19.92
CA TYR A 37 -16.13 6.06 -19.99
C TYR A 37 -16.39 7.28 -20.89
N HIS A 38 -15.54 8.31 -20.81
CA HIS A 38 -15.72 9.53 -21.60
C HIS A 38 -15.31 9.37 -23.07
N THR A 39 -14.30 8.54 -23.37
CA THR A 39 -13.79 8.35 -24.73
C THR A 39 -14.57 7.30 -25.52
N GLY A 40 -15.09 6.25 -24.85
CA GLY A 40 -15.86 5.19 -25.50
C GLY A 40 -15.11 4.42 -26.59
N GLU A 41 -13.79 4.58 -26.67
CA GLU A 41 -12.96 4.00 -27.72
C GLU A 41 -12.70 2.51 -27.44
N ALA A 42 -13.56 1.66 -28.00
CA ALA A 42 -13.41 0.21 -27.95
C ALA A 42 -12.06 -0.28 -28.54
N GLN A 43 -11.43 0.50 -29.42
CA GLN A 43 -10.14 0.15 -30.04
C GLN A 43 -8.97 0.13 -29.05
N ASN A 44 -9.09 0.81 -27.90
CA ASN A 44 -8.04 0.89 -26.89
C ASN A 44 -8.31 0.01 -25.65
N GLN A 45 -9.38 -0.79 -25.68
CA GLN A 45 -9.85 -1.56 -24.52
C GLN A 45 -8.78 -2.52 -23.96
N ASP A 46 -8.01 -3.16 -24.84
CA ASP A 46 -6.94 -4.08 -24.42
C ASP A 46 -5.83 -3.35 -23.66
N THR A 47 -5.43 -2.16 -24.14
CA THR A 47 -4.42 -1.31 -23.49
C THR A 47 -4.90 -0.84 -22.12
N TYR A 48 -6.16 -0.36 -22.01
CA TYR A 48 -6.73 0.02 -20.71
C TYR A 48 -6.77 -1.17 -19.75
N THR A 49 -7.16 -2.35 -20.23
CA THR A 49 -7.21 -3.56 -19.43
C THR A 49 -5.82 -3.95 -18.92
N GLU A 50 -4.80 -3.85 -19.75
CA GLU A 50 -3.42 -4.16 -19.38
C GLU A 50 -2.87 -3.17 -18.35
N ILE A 51 -3.10 -1.87 -18.53
CA ILE A 51 -2.70 -0.84 -17.56
C ILE A 51 -3.40 -1.07 -16.21
N LEU A 52 -4.71 -1.34 -16.22
CA LEU A 52 -5.47 -1.61 -14.99
C LEU A 52 -4.96 -2.87 -14.27
N LYS A 53 -4.57 -3.92 -15.00
CA LYS A 53 -3.95 -5.12 -14.42
C LYS A 53 -2.62 -4.80 -13.76
N ILE A 54 -1.76 -4.02 -14.41
CA ILE A 54 -0.47 -3.61 -13.84
C ILE A 54 -0.67 -2.81 -12.55
N ILE A 55 -1.60 -1.86 -12.54
CA ILE A 55 -1.91 -1.07 -11.33
C ILE A 55 -2.43 -1.99 -10.21
N HIS A 56 -3.30 -2.94 -10.55
CA HIS A 56 -3.82 -3.89 -9.59
C HIS A 56 -2.71 -4.79 -8.99
N GLU A 57 -1.79 -5.29 -9.81
CA GLU A 57 -0.65 -6.08 -9.32
C GLU A 57 0.23 -5.28 -8.36
N VAL A 58 0.47 -3.99 -8.66
CA VAL A 58 1.19 -3.09 -7.76
C VAL A 58 0.43 -2.88 -6.46
N GLU A 59 -0.88 -2.65 -6.52
CA GLU A 59 -1.73 -2.49 -5.33
C GLU A 59 -1.70 -3.75 -4.45
N GLN A 60 -1.81 -4.95 -5.03
CA GLN A 60 -1.74 -6.21 -4.29
C GLN A 60 -0.40 -6.39 -3.58
N ARG A 61 0.72 -6.04 -4.26
CA ARG A 61 2.04 -6.07 -3.64
C ARG A 61 2.12 -5.11 -2.44
N LEU A 62 1.65 -3.88 -2.61
CA LEU A 62 1.63 -2.88 -1.52
C LEU A 62 0.75 -3.33 -0.35
N ARG A 63 -0.41 -3.94 -0.61
CA ARG A 63 -1.27 -4.52 0.44
C ARG A 63 -0.56 -5.64 1.20
N GLY A 64 0.25 -6.45 0.52
CA GLY A 64 1.11 -7.48 1.15
C GLY A 64 2.19 -6.88 2.05
N GLU A 65 2.86 -5.82 1.57
CA GLU A 65 3.83 -5.05 2.37
C GLU A 65 3.17 -4.44 3.61
N TRP A 66 1.98 -3.84 3.45
CA TRP A 66 1.23 -3.25 4.55
C TRP A 66 0.86 -4.27 5.63
N LEU A 67 0.44 -5.47 5.21
CA LEU A 67 0.14 -6.56 6.13
C LEU A 67 1.38 -6.96 6.93
N THR A 68 2.54 -7.03 6.27
CA THR A 68 3.82 -7.35 6.92
C THR A 68 4.20 -6.31 7.97
N ILE A 69 4.07 -5.02 7.63
CA ILE A 69 4.31 -3.91 8.56
C ILE A 69 3.40 -4.00 9.79
N LYS A 70 2.10 -4.28 9.61
CA LYS A 70 1.16 -4.45 10.72
C LYS A 70 1.56 -5.59 11.65
N ILE A 71 1.98 -6.72 11.11
CA ILE A 71 2.47 -7.86 11.89
C ILE A 71 3.70 -7.45 12.71
N GLN A 72 4.67 -6.77 12.09
CA GLN A 72 5.88 -6.30 12.77
C GLN A 72 5.57 -5.29 13.89
N LYS A 73 4.70 -4.32 13.65
CA LYS A 73 4.25 -3.36 14.67
C LYS A 73 3.58 -4.05 15.84
N ALA A 74 2.73 -5.04 15.59
CA ALA A 74 2.09 -5.82 16.66
C ALA A 74 3.09 -6.61 17.50
N LEU A 75 4.09 -7.23 16.86
CA LEU A 75 5.16 -7.95 17.56
C LEU A 75 6.03 -7.01 18.41
N LEU A 76 6.42 -5.85 17.88
CA LEU A 76 7.20 -4.85 18.61
C LEU A 76 6.42 -4.27 19.79
N ALA A 77 5.14 -3.93 19.60
CA ALA A 77 4.29 -3.46 20.67
C ALA A 77 4.18 -4.49 21.82
N HIS A 78 4.09 -5.79 21.48
CA HIS A 78 4.11 -6.86 22.47
C HIS A 78 5.46 -6.94 23.22
N GLN A 79 6.58 -6.77 22.51
CA GLN A 79 7.92 -6.78 23.11
C GLN A 79 8.14 -5.58 24.04
N MET A 80 7.68 -4.38 23.65
CA MET A 80 7.73 -3.17 24.49
C MET A 80 6.90 -3.35 25.78
N LYS A 81 5.69 -3.90 25.66
CA LYS A 81 4.83 -4.22 26.82
C LYS A 81 5.49 -5.22 27.77
N ARG A 82 6.23 -6.21 27.26
CA ARG A 82 6.94 -7.21 28.10
C ARG A 82 8.18 -6.67 28.80
N LYS A 83 8.82 -5.63 28.26
CA LYS A 83 10.03 -5.05 28.85
C LYS A 83 9.77 -3.98 29.92
N GLY A 84 8.51 -3.59 30.14
CA GLY A 84 8.15 -2.59 31.15
C GLY A 84 8.50 -1.16 30.73
N ASP A 85 8.66 -0.90 29.42
CA ASP A 85 8.88 0.44 28.85
C ASP A 85 7.56 1.20 28.64
N VAL A 86 6.54 0.91 29.46
CA VAL A 86 5.24 1.62 29.50
C VAL A 86 4.93 2.00 30.94
#